data_AF-A0A353GJJ8-F1
#
_entry.id   AF-A0A353GJJ8-F1
#
_cell.length_a   1.000
_cell.length_b   1.000
_cell.length_c   1.000
_cell.angle_alpha   90.00
_cell.angle_beta   90.00
_cell.angle_gamma   90.00
#
_symmetry.space_group_name_H-M   'P 1'
#
loop_
_entity.id
_entity.type
_entity.pdbx_description
1 polymer ?
#
loop_
_entity_poly.entity_id
_entity_poly.type
_entity_poly.pdbx_seq_one_letter_code
_entity_poly.pdbx_strand_id
1 'polypeptide(L)' 'MVAIPVQKVSNGMKLTFKEDVWNIVEFHHIKPGKGGAFVRIKIKSMTTGKVLEETFSASEKVEQTEVSYRK' A
#
# COMPACT_ATOMS: atom_id res chain seq x y z
N MET A 1 -3.86 -1.41 -14.17
CA MET A 1 -3.56 -0.87 -12.83
C MET A 1 -4.75 -0.01 -12.43
N VAL A 2 -5.26 -0.17 -11.21
CA VAL A 2 -6.45 0.55 -10.74
C VAL A 2 -6.02 1.46 -9.59
N ALA A 3 -6.27 2.76 -9.70
CA ALA A 3 -5.99 3.69 -8.62
C ALA A 3 -7.06 3.58 -7.53
N ILE A 4 -6.67 3.10 -6.34
CA ILE A 4 -7.56 2.98 -5.18
C ILE A 4 -7.19 4.01 -4.11
N PRO A 5 -8.16 4.56 -3.36
CA PRO A 5 -7.85 5.36 -2.18
C PRO A 5 -7.03 4.56 -1.18
N VAL A 6 -6.02 5.18 -0.56
CA VAL A 6 -5.17 4.47 0.42
C VAL A 6 -5.96 3.98 1.63
N GLN A 7 -7.12 4.58 1.92
CA GLN A 7 -8.04 4.10 2.96
C GLN A 7 -8.65 2.72 2.67
N LYS A 8 -8.64 2.25 1.42
CA LYS A 8 -9.21 0.96 1.01
C LYS A 8 -8.16 -0.15 0.91
N VAL A 9 -6.91 0.11 1.32
CA VAL A 9 -5.87 -0.92 1.30
C VAL A 9 -6.13 -1.99 2.36
N SER A 10 -5.71 -3.21 2.06
CA SER A 10 -5.76 -4.33 2.98
C SER A 10 -4.49 -5.17 2.89
N ASN A 11 -4.19 -5.94 3.93
CA ASN A 11 -3.08 -6.90 3.91
C ASN A 11 -3.24 -7.88 2.74
N GLY A 12 -2.13 -8.23 2.10
CA GLY A 12 -2.11 -9.12 0.93
C GLY A 12 -2.45 -8.45 -0.40
N MET A 13 -2.82 -7.16 -0.40
CA MET A 13 -2.93 -6.41 -1.65
C MET A 13 -1.55 -6.19 -2.27
N LYS A 14 -1.51 -6.17 -3.60
CA LYS A 14 -0.30 -5.89 -4.38
C LYS A 14 -0.41 -4.50 -4.99
N LEU A 15 0.65 -3.72 -4.82
CA LEU A 15 0.77 -2.35 -5.29
C LEU A 15 1.95 -2.23 -6.24
N THR A 16 1.83 -1.41 -7.28
CA THR A 16 2.99 -0.98 -8.06
C THR A 16 3.57 0.27 -7.39
N PHE A 17 4.85 0.21 -7.01
CA PHE A 17 5.52 1.35 -6.38
C PHE A 17 7.01 1.33 -6.74
N LYS A 18 7.57 2.49 -7.13
CA LYS A 18 8.98 2.62 -7.55
C LYS A 18 9.39 1.56 -8.60
N GLU A 19 8.53 1.37 -9.61
CA GLU A 19 8.73 0.41 -10.72
C GLU A 19 8.81 -1.08 -10.31
N ASP A 20 8.43 -1.41 -9.06
CA ASP A 20 8.42 -2.78 -8.55
C ASP A 20 7.02 -3.13 -7.99
N VAL A 21 6.77 -4.43 -7.83
CA VAL A 21 5.53 -4.96 -7.25
C VAL A 21 5.75 -5.25 -5.77
N TRP A 22 4.94 -4.62 -4.94
CA TRP A 22 5.02 -4.71 -3.50
C TRP A 22 3.76 -5.34 -2.93
N ASN A 23 3.92 -6.22 -1.95
CA ASN A 23 2.83 -6.80 -1.19
C ASN A 23 2.65 -6.05 0.14
N ILE A 24 1.43 -5.66 0.48
CA ILE A 24 1.12 -5.05 1.77
C ILE A 24 1.19 -6.12 2.86
N VAL A 25 2.11 -5.94 3.79
CA VAL A 25 2.28 -6.84 4.95
C VAL A 25 1.43 -6.35 6.11
N GLU A 26 1.38 -5.03 6.31
CA GLU A 26 0.70 -4.41 7.44
C GLU A 26 0.26 -2.99 7.07
N PHE A 27 -0.85 -2.51 7.62
CA PHE A 27 -1.28 -1.12 7.49
C PHE A 27 -1.87 -0.60 8.80
N HIS A 28 -1.67 0.68 9.05
CA HIS A 28 -2.16 1.39 10.22
C HIS A 28 -2.85 2.68 9.79
N HIS A 29 -4.15 2.76 10.05
CA HIS A 29 -4.91 3.98 9.85
C HIS A 29 -4.85 4.83 11.12
N ILE A 30 -4.29 6.02 11.02
CA ILE A 30 -4.10 6.94 12.14
C ILE A 30 -4.98 8.17 11.91
N LYS A 31 -5.85 8.46 12.88
CA LYS A 31 -6.72 9.65 12.92
C LYS A 31 -6.31 10.50 14.13
N PRO A 32 -5.41 11.48 13.97
CA PRO A 32 -4.99 12.29 15.11
C PRO A 32 -6.15 13.18 15.59
N GLY A 33 -6.19 13.48 16.89
CA GLY A 33 -7.22 14.37 17.46
C GLY A 33 -7.19 15.80 16.89
N LYS A 34 -6.03 16.21 16.34
CA LYS A 34 -5.84 17.44 15.54
C LYS A 34 -4.94 17.10 14.35
N GLY A 35 -5.38 17.40 13.12
CA GLY A 35 -4.63 17.14 11.88
C GLY A 35 -5.35 16.20 10.91
N GLY A 36 -4.79 16.03 9.70
CA GLY A 36 -5.31 15.13 8.69
C GLY A 36 -5.09 13.66 9.05
N ALA A 37 -6.00 12.78 8.64
CA ALA A 37 -5.81 11.33 8.77
C ALA A 37 -4.73 10.84 7.78
N PHE A 38 -3.96 9.85 8.19
CA PHE A 38 -2.94 9.22 7.35
C PHE A 38 -2.91 7.71 7.57
N VAL A 39 -2.40 7.01 6.56
CA VAL A 39 -2.25 5.55 6.57
C VAL A 39 -0.76 5.24 6.44
N ARG A 40 -0.22 4.54 7.42
CA ARG A 40 1.13 3.99 7.35
C ARG A 40 1.04 2.56 6.87
N ILE A 41 1.75 2.22 5.80
CA ILE A 41 1.78 0.87 5.26
C ILE A 41 3.21 0.31 5.32
N LYS A 42 3.32 -0.95 5.72
CA LYS A 42 4.54 -1.74 5.58
C LYS A 42 4.35 -2.66 4.39
N ILE A 43 5.26 -2.54 3.44
CA ILE A 43 5.21 -3.24 2.16
C ILE A 43 6.47 -4.08 1.97
N LYS A 44 6.34 -5.23 1.32
CA LYS A 44 7.46 -6.12 0.98
C LYS A 44 7.53 -6.30 -0.53
N SER A 45 8.69 -6.00 -1.11
CA SER A 45 8.96 -6.19 -2.55
C SER A 45 8.85 -7.68 -2.87
N MET A 46 8.10 -8.00 -3.92
CA MET A 46 7.99 -9.38 -4.43
C MET A 46 9.23 -9.80 -5.21
N THR A 47 9.98 -8.85 -5.77
CA THR A 47 11.18 -9.12 -6.57
C THR A 47 12.42 -9.29 -5.70
N THR A 48 12.63 -8.40 -4.72
CA THR A 48 13.85 -8.34 -3.90
C THR A 48 13.66 -8.84 -2.48
N GLY A 49 12.41 -8.98 -2.01
CA GLY A 49 12.10 -9.30 -0.61
C GLY A 49 12.33 -8.15 0.38
N LYS A 50 12.79 -6.98 -0.09
CA LYS A 50 13.01 -5.78 0.74
C LYS A 50 11.71 -5.34 1.42
N VAL A 51 11.79 -4.95 2.69
CA VAL A 51 10.66 -4.38 3.42
C VAL A 51 10.84 -2.86 3.51
N LEU A 52 9.78 -2.12 3.19
CA LEU A 52 9.72 -0.67 3.32
C LEU A 52 8.50 -0.27 4.14
N GLU A 53 8.61 0.88 4.80
CA GLU A 53 7.50 1.51 5.50
C GLU A 53 7.30 2.90 4.90
N GLU A 54 6.10 3.16 4.41
CA GLU A 54 5.74 4.41 3.75
C GLU A 54 4.45 4.95 4.38
N THR A 55 4.33 6.28 4.48
CA THR A 55 3.17 6.94 5.06
C THR A 55 2.49 7.79 4.00
N PHE A 56 1.19 7.60 3.85
CA PHE A 56 0.35 8.27 2.86
C PHE A 56 -0.73 9.07 3.55
N SER A 57 -1.06 10.25 3.01
CA SER A 57 -2.23 10.99 3.48
C SER A 57 -3.50 10.21 3.13
N ALA A 58 -4.53 10.24 3.98
CA ALA A 58 -5.75 9.47 3.74
C ALA A 58 -6.52 9.86 2.46
N SER A 59 -6.23 11.02 1.88
CA SER A 59 -6.78 11.49 0.60
C SER A 59 -5.99 11.00 -0.63
N GLU A 60 -4.82 10.40 -0.43
CA GLU A 60 -3.99 9.91 -1.53
C GLU A 60 -4.53 8.59 -2.10
N LYS A 61 -4.18 8.35 -3.37
CA LYS A 61 -4.49 7.11 -4.08
C LYS A 61 -3.20 6.35 -4.37
N VAL A 62 -3.29 5.03 -4.31
CA VAL A 62 -2.21 4.11 -4.65
C VAL A 62 -2.62 3.25 -5.84
N GLU A 63 -1.65 2.83 -6.65
CA GLU A 63 -1.91 1.97 -7.79
C GLU A 63 -1.93 0.51 -7.36
N GLN A 64 -3.12 -0.08 -7.39
CA GLN A 64 -3.31 -1.50 -7.17
C GLN A 64 -3.01 -2.28 -8.45
N THR A 65 -2.25 -3.35 -8.28
CA THR A 65 -1.94 -4.31 -9.34
C THR A 65 -2.50 -5.67 -8.96
N GLU A 66 -3.38 -6.21 -9.81
CA GLU A 66 -3.80 -7.61 -9.70
C GLU A 66 -2.75 -8.48 -10.38
N VAL A 67 -1.90 -9.13 -9.58
CA VAL A 67 -1.06 -10.21 -10.11
C VAL A 67 -1.87 -11.50 -10.03
N SER A 68 -2.49 -11.87 -11.15
CA SER A 68 -3.10 -13.18 -11.32
C SER A 68 -1.99 -14.23 -11.51
N TYR A 69 -1.93 -15.20 -10.61
CA TYR A 69 -1.12 -16.39 -10.84
C TYR A 69 -1.91 -17.26 -11.81
N ARG A 70 -1.58 -17.22 -13.11
CA ARG A 70 -2.04 -18.26 -14.03
C ARG A 70 -1.28 -19.53 -13.66
N LYS A 71 -2.00 -20.51 -13.12
CA LYS A 71 -1.50 -21.84 -12.79
C LYS A 71 -1.65 -22.76 -13.99
#